data_AF-A0AAD7Z1J2-F1
#
_entry.id   AF-A0AAD7Z1J2-F1
#
_cell.length_a   1.000
_cell.length_b   1.000
_cell.length_c   1.000
_cell.angle_alpha   90.00
_cell.angle_beta   90.00
_cell.angle_gamma   90.00
#
_symmetry.space_group_name_H-M   'P 1'
#
loop_
_entity.id
_entity.type
_entity.pdbx_description
1 polymer ?
#
loop_
_entity_poly.entity_id
_entity_poly.type
_entity_poly.pdbx_seq_one_letter_code
_entity_poly.pdbx_strand_id
1 'polypeptide(L)'
;MQRVQKPSLYNNKTDWYAFTEFLDDEVKLKVKLKTEEDINEATFYITNLIQVAAWRSTPALKYNTERNNIPLEIRDKLQEKRTQRRQLHMTRSDTDRSIPL
;
A
#
# COMPACT_ATOMS: atom_id res chain seq x y z
N MET A 1 -8.96 -1.68 14.04
CA MET A 1 -9.71 -1.03 12.95
C MET A 1 -8.74 -0.79 11.81
N GLN A 2 -8.93 -1.45 10.66
CA GLN A 2 -8.12 -1.12 9.47
C GLN A 2 -8.56 0.26 8.98
N ARG A 3 -7.59 1.18 8.78
CA ARG A 3 -7.88 2.46 8.13
C ARG A 3 -8.27 2.15 6.68
N VAL A 4 -9.49 2.51 6.30
CA VAL A 4 -9.91 2.47 4.90
C VAL A 4 -9.05 3.49 4.18
N GLN A 5 -8.10 3.01 3.37
CA GLN A 5 -7.30 3.90 2.55
C GLN A 5 -8.19 4.48 1.45
N LYS A 6 -8.06 5.79 1.21
CA LYS A 6 -8.74 6.44 0.09
C LYS A 6 -8.26 5.77 -1.22
N PRO A 7 -9.15 5.55 -2.20
CA PRO A 7 -8.73 5.05 -3.50
C PRO A 7 -7.69 6.02 -4.06
N SER A 8 -6.51 5.48 -4.39
CA SER A 8 -5.42 6.19 -5.03
C SER A 8 -5.09 5.48 -6.32
N LEU A 9 -4.79 6.25 -7.36
CA LEU A 9 -4.38 5.72 -8.66
C LEU A 9 -2.95 5.16 -8.64
N TYR A 10 -2.16 5.53 -7.62
CA TYR A 10 -0.77 5.12 -7.48
C TYR A 10 -0.47 4.60 -6.08
N ASN A 11 0.57 3.77 -6.00
CA ASN A 11 1.12 3.24 -4.76
C ASN A 11 2.16 4.23 -4.21
N ASN A 12 2.24 4.39 -2.89
CA ASN A 12 3.31 5.19 -2.28
C ASN A 12 4.71 4.57 -2.46
N LYS A 13 4.79 3.35 -2.98
CA LYS A 13 6.04 2.65 -3.32
C LYS A 13 6.43 2.74 -4.80
N THR A 14 5.67 3.46 -5.62
CA THR A 14 6.04 3.66 -7.03
C THR A 14 7.34 4.45 -7.11
N ASP A 15 8.32 3.94 -7.84
CA ASP A 15 9.55 4.66 -8.16
C ASP A 15 9.26 5.67 -9.28
N TRP A 16 9.12 6.93 -8.91
CA TRP A 16 8.81 7.99 -9.86
C TRP A 16 9.96 8.31 -10.80
N TYR A 17 11.21 8.07 -10.40
CA TYR A 17 12.36 8.32 -11.24
C TYR A 17 12.43 7.29 -12.37
N ALA A 18 12.32 6.01 -12.02
CA ALA A 18 12.25 4.92 -13.01
C ALA A 18 11.03 5.06 -13.94
N PHE A 19 9.90 5.54 -13.40
CA PHE A 19 8.71 5.83 -14.19
C PHE A 19 8.95 6.91 -15.25
N THR A 20 9.57 8.03 -14.85
CA THR A 20 9.88 9.13 -15.78
C THR A 20 10.93 8.75 -16.80
N GLU A 21 12.00 8.06 -16.38
CA GLU A 21 13.07 7.60 -17.27
C GLU A 21 12.52 6.66 -18.35
N PHE A 22 11.70 5.67 -17.96
CA PHE A 22 11.08 4.77 -18.92
C PHE A 22 10.13 5.49 -19.89
N LEU A 23 9.39 6.50 -19.43
CA LEU A 23 8.52 7.28 -20.31
C LEU A 23 9.32 8.10 -21.32
N ASP A 24 10.36 8.79 -20.86
CA ASP A 24 11.19 9.63 -21.73
C ASP A 24 11.92 8.80 -22.80
N ASP A 25 12.36 7.60 -22.45
CA ASP A 25 13.05 6.68 -23.37
C ASP A 25 12.12 6.09 -24.43
N GLU A 26 10.90 5.72 -24.06
CA GLU A 26 9.99 4.96 -24.93
C GLU A 26 8.97 5.84 -25.68
N VAL A 27 8.78 7.10 -25.27
CA VAL A 27 7.78 7.98 -25.87
C VAL A 27 8.19 8.42 -27.27
N LYS A 28 7.34 8.12 -28.25
CA LYS A 28 7.49 8.55 -29.63
C LYS A 28 6.63 9.78 -29.86
N LEU A 29 7.28 10.93 -30.02
CA LEU A 29 6.59 12.21 -30.25
C LEU A 29 6.09 12.39 -31.70
N LYS A 30 6.59 11.59 -32.64
CA LYS A 30 6.20 11.64 -34.06
C LYS A 30 4.94 10.81 -34.32
N VAL A 31 3.82 11.22 -33.73
CA VAL A 31 2.50 10.61 -33.95
C VAL A 31 1.66 11.51 -34.85
N LYS A 32 0.89 10.92 -35.76
CA LYS A 32 -0.07 11.67 -36.59
C LYS A 32 -1.28 12.01 -35.71
N LEU A 33 -1.88 13.18 -35.97
CA LEU A 33 -3.08 13.67 -35.26
C LEU A 33 -4.02 14.37 -36.26
N LYS A 34 -4.10 13.86 -37.50
CA LYS A 34 -4.81 14.54 -38.58
C LYS A 34 -6.27 14.10 -38.69
N THR A 35 -6.56 12.87 -38.30
CA THR A 35 -7.91 12.26 -38.34
C THR A 35 -8.36 11.89 -36.93
N GLU A 36 -9.66 11.59 -36.78
CA GLU A 36 -10.18 11.07 -35.52
C GLU A 36 -9.54 9.72 -35.16
N GLU A 37 -9.34 8.84 -36.14
CA GLU A 37 -8.60 7.59 -35.96
C GLU A 37 -7.17 7.83 -35.46
N ASP A 38 -6.44 8.78 -36.05
CA ASP A 38 -5.08 9.14 -35.63
C ASP A 38 -5.07 9.59 -34.15
N ILE A 39 -6.05 10.37 -33.72
CA ILE A 39 -6.19 10.84 -32.33
C ILE A 39 -6.49 9.66 -31.38
N ASN A 40 -7.40 8.77 -31.78
CA ASN A 40 -7.72 7.58 -30.99
C ASN A 40 -6.51 6.66 -30.83
N GLU A 41 -5.74 6.45 -31.90
CA GLU A 41 -4.53 5.65 -31.87
C GLU A 41 -3.45 6.29 -30.99
N ALA A 42 -3.23 7.60 -31.11
CA ALA A 42 -2.30 8.34 -30.24
C ALA A 42 -2.70 8.26 -28.76
N THR A 43 -4.00 8.37 -28.47
CA THR A 43 -4.54 8.27 -27.11
C THR A 43 -4.36 6.86 -26.54
N PHE A 44 -4.62 5.83 -27.35
CA PHE A 44 -4.40 4.44 -26.95
C PHE A 44 -2.91 4.15 -26.73
N TYR A 45 -2.04 4.67 -27.58
CA TYR A 45 -0.59 4.54 -27.45
C TYR A 45 -0.10 5.13 -26.12
N ILE A 46 -0.42 6.40 -25.83
CA ILE A 46 0.10 7.07 -24.63
C ILE A 46 -0.47 6.46 -23.34
N THR A 47 -1.74 6.05 -23.34
CA THR A 47 -2.36 5.42 -22.17
C THR A 47 -1.74 4.06 -21.86
N ASN A 48 -1.49 3.23 -22.89
CA ASN A 48 -0.76 1.97 -22.72
C ASN A 48 0.67 2.21 -22.23
N LEU A 49 1.36 3.21 -22.78
CA LEU A 49 2.73 3.52 -22.39
C LEU A 49 2.80 3.89 -20.89
N ILE A 50 1.91 4.77 -20.43
CA ILE A 50 1.78 5.14 -19.01
C ILE A 50 1.48 3.92 -18.14
N GLN A 51 0.60 3.01 -18.60
CA GLN A 51 0.25 1.80 -17.86
C GLN A 51 1.44 0.84 -17.71
N VAL A 52 2.20 0.64 -18.79
CA VAL A 52 3.42 -0.19 -18.77
C VAL A 52 4.48 0.44 -17.87
N ALA A 53 4.67 1.76 -17.95
CA ALA A 53 5.58 2.50 -17.08
C ALA A 53 5.23 2.31 -15.60
N ALA A 54 3.93 2.43 -15.28
CA ALA A 54 3.43 2.24 -13.93
C ALA A 54 3.66 0.81 -13.41
N TRP A 55 3.44 -0.21 -14.25
CA TRP A 55 3.70 -1.61 -13.87
C TRP A 55 5.17 -1.94 -13.66
N ARG A 56 6.07 -1.38 -14.48
CA ARG A 56 7.51 -1.55 -14.29
C ARG A 56 8.02 -0.88 -13.01
N SER A 57 7.47 0.29 -12.69
CA SER A 57 7.97 1.14 -11.62
C SER A 57 7.25 0.94 -10.29
N THR A 58 6.15 0.20 -10.28
CA THR A 58 5.37 -0.08 -9.06
C THR A 58 5.60 -1.52 -8.62
N PRO A 59 6.25 -1.75 -7.46
CA PRO A 59 6.44 -3.10 -6.96
C PRO A 59 5.09 -3.75 -6.63
N ALA A 60 4.98 -5.05 -6.94
CA ALA A 60 3.80 -5.84 -6.59
C ALA A 60 3.53 -5.75 -5.09
N LEU A 61 2.28 -5.43 -4.75
CA LEU A 61 1.83 -5.44 -3.37
C LEU A 61 1.93 -6.88 -2.85
N LYS A 62 2.93 -7.15 -2.00
CA LYS A 62 2.93 -8.36 -1.17
C LYS A 62 1.78 -8.20 -0.18
N TYR A 63 0.61 -8.75 -0.51
CA TYR A 63 -0.43 -8.95 0.48
C TYR A 63 0.17 -9.90 1.52
N ASN A 64 0.43 -9.35 2.71
CA ASN A 64 0.83 -10.18 3.83
C ASN A 64 -0.40 -10.97 4.27
N THR A 65 -0.65 -12.09 3.60
CA THR A 65 -1.68 -13.07 3.97
C THR A 65 -1.20 -13.95 5.11
N GLU A 66 -0.08 -13.63 5.77
CA GLU A 66 0.18 -14.14 7.11
C GLU A 66 -0.80 -13.44 8.05
N ARG A 67 -2.05 -13.90 8.03
CA ARG A 67 -2.90 -13.82 9.21
C ARG A 67 -2.10 -14.57 10.26
N ASN A 68 -1.41 -13.81 11.12
CA ASN A 68 -0.69 -14.32 12.27
C ASN A 68 -1.52 -15.43 12.89
N ASN A 69 -1.15 -16.69 12.66
CA ASN A 69 -1.90 -17.87 13.08
C ASN A 69 -1.59 -18.11 14.55
N ILE A 70 -1.81 -17.07 15.36
CA ILE A 70 -1.56 -17.06 16.79
C ILE A 70 -2.74 -17.79 17.41
N PRO A 71 -2.51 -18.90 18.13
CA PRO A 71 -3.55 -19.58 18.89
C PRO A 71 -4.36 -18.61 19.74
N LEU A 72 -5.67 -18.84 19.84
CA LEU A 72 -6.61 -17.97 20.56
C LEU A 72 -6.13 -17.66 21.98
N GLU A 73 -5.61 -18.67 22.69
CA GLU A 73 -5.07 -18.54 24.05
C GLU A 73 -3.96 -17.50 24.17
N ILE A 74 -3.06 -17.40 23.19
CA ILE A 74 -1.98 -16.41 23.19
C ILE A 74 -2.54 -15.01 22.93
N ARG A 75 -3.56 -14.90 22.06
CA ARG A 75 -4.24 -13.63 21.79
C ARG A 75 -4.97 -13.11 23.03
N ASP A 76 -5.63 -14.00 23.77
CA ASP A 76 -6.36 -13.66 25.00
C ASP A 76 -5.40 -13.20 26.10
N LYS A 77 -4.31 -13.95 26.34
CA LYS A 77 -3.25 -13.54 27.28
C LYS A 77 -2.63 -12.18 26.90
N LEU A 78 -2.41 -11.95 25.61
CA LEU A 78 -1.86 -10.67 25.13
C LEU A 78 -2.86 -9.52 25.35
N GLN A 79 -4.15 -9.77 25.15
CA GLN A 79 -5.22 -8.81 25.39
C GLN A 79 -5.32 -8.45 26.88
N GLU A 80 -5.31 -9.44 27.76
CA GLU A 80 -5.32 -9.25 29.21
C GLU A 80 -4.12 -8.39 29.66
N LYS A 81 -2.90 -8.76 29.24
CA LYS A 81 -1.68 -8.00 29.52
C LYS A 81 -1.75 -6.55 29.04
N ARG A 82 -2.36 -6.30 27.87
CA ARG A 82 -2.55 -4.93 27.35
C ARG A 82 -3.55 -4.13 28.19
N THR A 83 -4.60 -4.78 28.69
CA THR A 83 -5.58 -4.17 29.59
C THR A 83 -4.95 -3.78 30.91
N GLN A 84 -4.21 -4.69 31.55
CA GLN A 84 -3.46 -4.42 32.79
C GLN A 84 -2.47 -3.26 32.60
N ARG A 85 -1.70 -3.25 31.51
CA ARG A 85 -0.80 -2.13 31.19
C ARG A 85 -1.54 -0.80 31.04
N ARG A 86 -2.72 -0.81 30.43
CA ARG A 86 -3.54 0.40 30.30
C ARG A 86 -4.01 0.87 31.67
N GLN A 87 -4.50 -0.03 32.52
CA GLN A 87 -4.95 0.28 33.88
C GLN A 87 -3.79 0.85 34.70
N LEU A 88 -2.64 0.17 34.74
CA LEU A 88 -1.44 0.64 35.42
C LEU A 88 -1.00 2.04 34.95
N HIS A 89 -1.05 2.29 33.64
CA HIS A 89 -0.70 3.60 33.10
C HIS A 89 -1.70 4.69 33.48
N MET A 90 -2.98 4.35 33.68
CA MET A 90 -4.03 5.28 34.09
C MET A 90 -3.98 5.55 35.60
N THR A 91 -3.83 4.52 36.43
CA THR A 91 -3.97 4.61 37.89
C THR A 91 -2.63 4.82 38.60
N ARG A 92 -1.51 4.43 37.99
CA ARG A 92 -0.16 4.40 38.59
C ARG A 92 -0.11 3.71 39.96
N SER A 93 -1.01 2.76 40.20
CA SER A 93 -1.13 2.05 41.48
C SER A 93 -0.30 0.76 41.47
N ASP A 94 0.54 0.57 42.49
CA ASP A 94 1.37 -0.65 42.64
C ASP A 94 0.56 -1.93 42.90
N THR A 95 -0.69 -1.80 43.33
CA THR A 95 -1.63 -2.93 43.50
C THR A 95 -2.00 -3.60 42.18
N ASP A 96 -1.82 -2.92 41.05
CA ASP A 96 -2.15 -3.41 39.70
C ASP A 96 -0.97 -4.16 39.04
N ARG A 97 0.12 -4.37 39.79
CA ARG A 97 1.32 -5.09 39.35
C ARG A 97 1.28 -6.59 39.67
N SER A 98 0.29 -7.05 40.45
CA SER A 98 0.19 -8.46 40.82
C SER A 98 -0.22 -9.31 39.62
N ILE A 99 0.70 -10.16 39.18
CA ILE A 99 0.45 -11.20 38.18
C ILE A 99 -0.25 -12.35 38.93
N PRO A 100 -1.47 -12.76 38.57
CA PRO A 100 -2.04 -13.99 39.12
C PRO A 100 -1.26 -15.17 38.55
N LEU A 101 -0.83 -16.08 39.44
CA LEU A 101 -0.24 -17.37 39.09
C LEU A 101 -1.24 -18.29 38.38
#